data_AF-A0A7J2XAY4-F1
#
_entry.id   AF-A0A7J2XAY4-F1
#
_cell.length_a   1.000
_cell.length_b   1.000
_cell.length_c   1.000
_cell.angle_alpha   90.00
_cell.angle_beta   90.00
_cell.angle_gamma   90.00
#
_symmetry.space_group_name_H-M   'P 1'
#
loop_
_entity.id
_entity.type
_entity.pdbx_description
1 polymer ?
#
loop_
_entity_poly.entity_id
_entity_poly.type
_entity_poly.pdbx_seq_one_letter_code
_entity_poly.pdbx_strand_id
1 'polypeptide(L)'
;MRRKPILFSLENCKRCEYVKSRIPDGVDIEIKTYPHDIKDWSPEQLAEACYYEVYTDLQRTAPILLLPDGRKITSVIEIKNLLKELKG
;
A
#
# COMPACT_ATOMS: atom_id res chain seq x y z
N MET A 1 13.58 -12.19 -4.16
CA MET A 1 12.26 -12.22 -3.47
C MET A 1 12.23 -11.07 -2.47
N ARG A 2 11.13 -10.30 -2.41
CA ARG A 2 10.96 -9.24 -1.40
C ARG A 2 10.84 -9.89 -0.02
N ARG A 3 11.34 -9.22 1.04
CA ARG A 3 11.33 -9.79 2.41
C ARG A 3 10.05 -9.47 3.19
N LYS A 4 9.39 -8.36 2.87
CA LYS A 4 8.18 -7.90 3.57
C LYS A 4 7.12 -7.32 2.62
N PRO A 5 5.84 -7.31 3.02
CA PRO A 5 4.79 -6.62 2.30
C PRO A 5 5.02 -5.11 2.26
N ILE A 6 4.42 -4.44 1.28
CA ILE A 6 4.41 -2.99 1.14
C ILE A 6 2.97 -2.50 1.02
N LEU A 7 2.56 -1.59 1.89
CA LEU A 7 1.28 -0.89 1.81
C LEU A 7 1.48 0.45 1.11
N PHE A 8 1.01 0.55 -0.13
CA PHE A 8 0.91 1.81 -0.85
C PHE A 8 -0.37 2.54 -0.47
N SER A 9 -0.24 3.83 -0.20
CA SER A 9 -1.32 4.70 0.24
C SER A 9 -1.19 6.10 -0.34
N LEU A 10 -2.29 6.85 -0.30
CA LEU A 10 -2.32 8.26 -0.70
C LEU A 10 -2.57 9.13 0.52
N GLU A 11 -2.06 10.36 0.50
CA GLU A 11 -2.41 11.40 1.47
C GLU A 11 -3.92 11.66 1.49
N ASN A 12 -4.45 12.08 2.64
CA ASN A 12 -5.87 12.42 2.83
C ASN A 12 -6.87 11.32 2.41
N CYS A 13 -6.42 10.07 2.29
CA CYS A 13 -7.21 8.91 1.89
C CYS A 13 -7.82 8.23 3.13
N LYS A 14 -9.11 8.45 3.40
CA LYS A 14 -9.83 7.85 4.56
C LYS A 14 -9.70 6.32 4.62
N ARG A 15 -9.75 5.64 3.47
CA ARG A 15 -9.58 4.18 3.37
C ARG A 15 -8.16 3.74 3.75
N CYS A 16 -7.17 4.52 3.37
CA CYS A 16 -5.77 4.26 3.65
C CYS A 16 -5.49 4.42 5.16
N GLU A 17 -5.99 5.51 5.76
CA GLU A 17 -5.88 5.74 7.20
C GLU A 17 -6.64 4.70 8.03
N TYR A 18 -7.79 4.25 7.54
CA TYR A 18 -8.52 3.13 8.12
C TYR A 18 -7.66 1.84 8.16
N VAL A 19 -6.93 1.52 7.10
CA VAL A 19 -6.05 0.34 7.06
C VAL A 19 -4.84 0.54 7.98
N LYS A 20 -4.15 1.69 7.88
CA LYS A 20 -2.95 1.99 8.68
C LYS A 20 -3.21 1.89 10.19
N SER A 21 -4.33 2.43 10.67
CA SER A 21 -4.75 2.35 12.07
C SER A 21 -5.07 0.94 12.59
N ARG A 22 -5.08 -0.07 11.70
CA ARG A 22 -5.41 -1.47 12.01
C ARG A 22 -4.25 -2.42 11.74
N ILE A 23 -3.09 -1.90 11.35
CA ILE A 23 -1.86 -2.69 11.28
C ILE A 23 -1.52 -3.10 12.72
N PRO A 24 -1.47 -4.41 13.02
CA PRO A 24 -1.14 -4.85 14.37
C PRO A 24 0.32 -4.54 14.72
N ASP A 25 0.57 -4.25 15.99
CA ASP A 25 1.93 -4.11 16.49
C ASP A 25 2.75 -5.39 16.22
N GLY A 26 4.01 -5.21 15.80
CA GLY A 26 4.94 -6.29 15.50
C GLY A 26 4.86 -6.82 14.05
N VAL A 27 3.92 -6.36 13.22
CA VAL A 27 3.91 -6.71 11.79
C VAL A 27 4.97 -5.89 11.05
N ASP A 28 5.98 -6.57 10.49
CA ASP A 28 6.98 -5.93 9.62
C ASP A 28 6.39 -5.68 8.24
N ILE A 29 5.91 -4.46 8.03
CA ILE A 29 5.35 -3.97 6.77
C ILE A 29 5.99 -2.62 6.43
N GLU A 30 6.29 -2.42 5.14
CA GLU A 30 6.71 -1.11 4.64
C GLU A 30 5.47 -0.29 4.28
N ILE A 31 5.43 1.00 4.64
CA ILE A 31 4.33 1.89 4.25
C ILE A 31 4.89 2.98 3.36
N LYS A 32 4.33 3.10 2.15
CA LYS A 32 4.64 4.17 1.20
C LYS A 32 3.40 5.05 1.06
N THR A 33 3.55 6.35 1.31
CA THR A 33 2.48 7.33 1.16
C THR A 33 2.87 8.34 0.09
N TYR A 34 2.02 8.51 -0.91
CA TYR A 34 2.21 9.48 -1.98
C TYR A 34 1.16 10.59 -1.92
N PRO A 35 1.38 11.74 -2.60
CA PRO A 35 0.38 12.79 -2.70
C PRO A 35 -0.96 12.27 -3.27
N HIS A 36 -2.06 12.90 -2.87
CA HIS A 36 -3.39 12.49 -3.33
C HIS A 36 -3.62 12.75 -4.82
N ASP A 37 -3.17 13.91 -5.31
CA ASP A 37 -3.16 14.22 -6.73
C ASP A 37 -1.85 13.73 -7.35
N ILE A 38 -1.97 13.00 -8.45
CA ILE A 38 -0.85 12.44 -9.19
C ILE A 38 0.07 13.50 -9.79
N LYS A 39 -0.46 14.70 -10.02
CA LYS A 39 0.30 15.85 -10.55
C LYS A 39 1.35 16.35 -9.56
N ASP A 40 1.14 16.08 -8.28
CA ASP A 40 2.05 16.49 -7.20
C ASP A 40 3.14 15.45 -6.93
N TRP A 41 3.17 14.35 -7.69
CA TRP A 41 4.17 13.30 -7.49
C TRP A 41 5.53 13.72 -8.03
N SER A 42 6.55 13.50 -7.21
CA SER A 42 7.94 13.64 -7.64
C SER A 42 8.33 12.57 -8.68
N PRO A 43 9.34 12.83 -9.52
CA PRO A 43 9.89 11.83 -10.43
C PRO A 43 10.28 10.52 -9.74
N GLU A 44 10.79 10.59 -8.51
CA GLU A 44 11.19 9.43 -7.72
C GLU A 44 9.98 8.58 -7.30
N GLN A 45 8.89 9.23 -6.87
CA GLN A 45 7.64 8.54 -6.52
C GLN A 45 6.98 7.90 -7.74
N LEU A 46 7.03 8.57 -8.89
CA LEU A 46 6.57 8.02 -10.17
C LEU A 46 7.39 6.79 -10.56
N ALA A 47 8.72 6.90 -10.56
CA ALA A 47 9.62 5.80 -10.88
C ALA A 47 9.42 4.61 -9.93
N GLU A 48 9.27 4.87 -8.63
CA GLU A 48 9.01 3.85 -7.62
C GLU A 48 7.68 3.14 -7.86
N ALA A 49 6.58 3.88 -8.02
CA ALA A 49 5.28 3.30 -8.27
C ALA A 49 5.21 2.51 -9.59
N CYS A 50 5.95 2.94 -10.62
CA CYS A 50 6.10 2.19 -11.86
C CYS A 50 6.92 0.90 -11.65
N TYR A 51 8.03 0.97 -10.90
CA TYR A 51 8.86 -0.20 -10.56
C TYR A 51 8.08 -1.28 -9.80
N TYR A 52 7.20 -0.88 -8.90
CA TYR A 52 6.29 -1.79 -8.18
C TYR A 52 5.01 -2.13 -8.97
N GLU A 53 4.87 -1.59 -10.18
CA GLU A 53 3.72 -1.76 -11.07
C GLU A 53 2.37 -1.31 -10.44
N VAL A 54 2.39 -0.40 -9.46
CA VAL A 54 1.20 0.08 -8.75
C VAL A 54 0.69 1.45 -9.23
N TYR A 55 1.45 2.12 -10.10
CA TYR A 55 1.13 3.46 -10.60
C TYR A 55 -0.30 3.58 -11.17
N THR A 56 -0.67 2.71 -12.10
CA THR A 56 -2.01 2.72 -12.72
C THR A 56 -3.10 2.32 -11.73
N ASP A 57 -2.79 1.44 -10.79
CA ASP A 57 -3.75 1.00 -9.78
C ASP A 57 -4.06 2.14 -8.79
N LEU A 58 -3.03 2.88 -8.37
CA LEU A 58 -3.16 4.00 -7.42
C LEU A 58 -3.98 5.17 -7.99
N GLN A 59 -4.05 5.32 -9.31
CA GLN A 59 -4.95 6.26 -9.97
C GLN A 59 -6.43 5.88 -9.85
N ARG A 60 -6.72 4.59 -9.61
CA ARG A 60 -8.08 4.05 -9.57
C ARG A 60 -8.53 3.74 -8.15
N THR A 61 -7.61 3.24 -7.32
CA THR A 61 -7.92 2.80 -5.97
C THR A 61 -6.72 2.87 -5.05
N ALA A 62 -6.99 3.18 -3.79
CA ALA A 62 -6.04 3.10 -2.69
C ALA A 62 -6.78 2.69 -1.41
N PRO A 63 -6.14 1.97 -0.48
CA PRO A 63 -4.73 1.52 -0.51
C PRO A 63 -4.50 0.25 -1.35
N ILE A 64 -3.22 -0.10 -1.56
CA ILE A 64 -2.80 -1.34 -2.21
C ILE A 64 -1.75 -2.03 -1.33
N LEU A 65 -2.01 -3.28 -0.95
CA LEU A 65 -1.03 -4.14 -0.29
C LEU A 65 -0.35 -5.02 -1.34
N LEU A 66 0.96 -4.84 -1.50
CA LEU A 66 1.82 -5.69 -2.31
C LEU A 66 2.50 -6.73 -1.41
N LEU A 67 2.21 -8.01 -1.65
CA LEU A 67 2.78 -9.12 -0.91
C LEU A 67 4.19 -9.51 -1.44
N PRO A 68 5.01 -10.21 -0.64
CA PRO A 68 6.36 -10.66 -1.05
C PRO A 68 6.40 -11.52 -2.32
N ASP A 69 5.32 -12.25 -2.57
CA ASP A 69 5.12 -13.11 -3.75
C ASP A 69 4.68 -12.34 -5.01
N GLY A 70 4.47 -11.02 -4.90
CA GLY A 70 4.08 -10.14 -5.99
C GLY A 70 2.57 -9.93 -6.13
N ARG A 71 1.73 -10.59 -5.32
CA ARG A 71 0.27 -10.37 -5.35
C ARG A 71 -0.10 -8.97 -4.85
N LYS A 72 -1.02 -8.32 -5.55
CA LYS A 72 -1.59 -7.01 -5.17
C LYS A 72 -3.00 -7.19 -4.63
N ILE A 73 -3.25 -6.68 -3.43
CA ILE A 73 -4.56 -6.70 -2.78
C ILE A 73 -5.03 -5.25 -2.66
N THR A 74 -6.23 -4.95 -3.20
CA THR A 74 -6.77 -3.59 -3.26
C THR A 74 -8.04 -3.40 -2.43
N SER A 75 -8.65 -4.50 -1.97
CA SER A 75 -9.81 -4.47 -1.09
C SER A 75 -9.41 -4.11 0.33
N VAL A 76 -9.94 -3.01 0.87
CA VAL A 76 -9.70 -2.57 2.26
C VAL A 76 -10.00 -3.67 3.28
N ILE A 77 -11.06 -4.45 3.05
CA ILE A 77 -11.47 -5.52 3.98
C ILE A 77 -10.48 -6.69 3.92
N GLU A 78 -10.04 -7.06 2.72
CA GLU A 78 -9.09 -8.14 2.51
C GLU A 78 -7.71 -7.77 3.07
N ILE A 79 -7.21 -6.57 2.77
CA ILE A 79 -5.97 -6.03 3.33
C ILE A 79 -6.01 -6.09 4.87
N LYS A 80 -7.09 -5.59 5.48
CA LYS A 80 -7.27 -5.62 6.93
C LYS A 80 -7.23 -7.05 7.50
N ASN A 81 -7.83 -8.02 6.81
CA ASN A 81 -7.84 -9.40 7.28
C ASN A 81 -6.44 -10.03 7.17
N LEU A 82 -5.75 -9.85 6.04
CA LEU A 82 -4.38 -10.33 5.84
C LEU A 82 -3.39 -9.73 6.85
N LEU A 83 -3.51 -8.44 7.16
CA LEU A 83 -2.67 -7.80 8.18
C LEU A 83 -2.82 -8.45 9.57
N LYS A 84 -4.01 -8.98 9.90
CA LYS A 84 -4.21 -9.73 11.15
C LYS A 84 -3.57 -11.11 11.11
N GLU A 85 -3.61 -11.77 9.95
CA GLU A 85 -3.00 -13.09 9.75
C GLU A 85 -1.47 -13.02 9.81
N LEU A 86 -0.86 -11.93 9.31
CA LEU A 86 0.60 -11.72 9.36
C LEU A 86 1.17 -11.57 10.77
N LYS A 87 0.32 -11.35 11.79
CA LYS A 87 0.73 -11.37 13.20
C LYS A 87 0.95 -12.80 13.73
N GLY A 88 0.41 -13.80 13.02
CA GLY A 88 0.39 -15.21 13.41
C GLY A 88 1.53 -16.02 12.83
#